data_AF-A0A183KB00-F1
#
_entry.id   AF-A0A183KB00-F1
#
_cell.length_a   1.000
_cell.length_b   1.000
_cell.length_c   1.000
_cell.angle_alpha   90.00
_cell.angle_beta   90.00
_cell.angle_gamma   90.00
#
_symmetry.space_group_name_H-M   'P 1'
#
loop_
_entity.id
_entity.type
_entity.pdbx_description
1 polymer ?
#
loop_
_entity_poly.entity_id
_entity_poly.type
_entity_poly.pdbx_seq_one_letter_code
_entity_poly.pdbx_strand_id
1 'polypeptide(L)'
;MNLLLVTGYYETASADVTPLPCESDLYVKGSGCGPLRKPSVSLLELFDSEDPRERDLVKTILHRVYGKFLGLRAFIRKQFGNIFYKFIYETEVHNGIAELLEILGSIINGFALPLKEEHKIFLMRVLLPLHKVKSVSIYHAQLAYCVIQFLEKDPTLTQQVVLSLLKFWPKTHSPKEVMFLNELEEILDVVDPSEFRKIIRPLFTQLAKCVSSPHFQVAERALYFWSNDYILQLMHDHVEEILPIMFPALYRTKEHWNK
;
A
#
# COMPACT_ATOMS: atom_id res chain seq x y z
N MET A 1 -51.90 10.46 -20.41
CA MET A 1 -51.78 9.13 -21.02
C MET A 1 -50.50 8.52 -20.50
N ASN A 2 -50.55 7.81 -19.36
CA ASN A 2 -50.64 6.34 -19.27
C ASN A 2 -49.60 5.65 -20.16
N LEU A 3 -48.49 5.19 -19.60
CA LEU A 3 -48.26 3.95 -18.83
C LEU A 3 -48.11 2.70 -19.71
N LEU A 4 -46.98 2.01 -19.49
CA LEU A 4 -46.82 0.53 -19.43
C LEU A 4 -46.72 -0.20 -20.77
N LEU A 5 -45.87 -1.22 -21.01
CA LEU A 5 -44.97 -2.10 -20.24
C LEU A 5 -43.94 -2.68 -21.25
N VAL A 6 -42.76 -3.20 -20.91
CA VAL A 6 -42.47 -4.53 -20.31
C VAL A 6 -40.94 -4.55 -20.08
N THR A 7 -40.42 -4.35 -18.86
CA THR A 7 -39.92 -5.33 -17.85
C THR A 7 -38.72 -6.21 -18.24
N GLY A 8 -37.70 -6.23 -17.36
CA GLY A 8 -36.66 -7.26 -17.35
C GLY A 8 -35.51 -7.02 -16.34
N TYR A 9 -35.80 -7.25 -15.05
CA TYR A 9 -34.86 -7.52 -13.94
C TYR A 9 -34.14 -6.35 -13.24
N TYR A 10 -34.78 -5.92 -12.15
CA TYR A 10 -34.11 -5.49 -10.92
C TYR A 10 -33.42 -6.70 -10.27
N GLU A 11 -32.19 -6.54 -9.78
CA GLU A 11 -31.79 -7.16 -8.52
C GLU A 11 -30.75 -6.30 -7.79
N THR A 12 -31.08 -6.07 -6.53
CA THR A 12 -30.38 -5.29 -5.52
C THR A 12 -29.06 -5.95 -5.13
N ALA A 13 -27.93 -5.25 -5.27
CA ALA A 13 -26.69 -5.63 -4.59
C ALA A 13 -26.53 -4.75 -3.35
N SER A 14 -27.25 -5.11 -2.27
CA SER A 14 -26.76 -4.81 -0.93
C SER A 14 -25.40 -5.47 -0.81
N ALA A 15 -24.35 -4.69 -0.56
CA ALA A 15 -23.07 -5.26 -0.18
C ALA A 15 -23.30 -6.01 1.14
N ASP A 16 -23.26 -7.35 1.08
CA ASP A 16 -23.13 -8.20 2.24
C ASP A 16 -21.84 -7.82 2.97
N VAL A 17 -21.99 -6.93 3.95
CA VAL A 17 -21.02 -6.69 5.01
C VAL A 17 -21.16 -7.87 5.95
N THR A 18 -20.53 -8.98 5.64
CA THR A 18 -20.26 -10.01 6.65
C THR A 18 -19.11 -9.50 7.51
N PRO A 19 -19.34 -9.19 8.81
CA PRO A 19 -18.25 -8.92 9.73
C PRO A 19 -17.36 -10.15 9.80
N LEU A 20 -16.05 -9.96 9.92
CA LEU A 20 -15.13 -11.02 10.33
C LEU A 20 -15.72 -11.68 11.60
N PRO A 21 -15.84 -13.02 11.66
CA PRO A 21 -16.39 -13.67 12.84
C PRO A 21 -15.53 -13.33 14.06
N CYS A 22 -16.08 -12.48 14.92
CA CYS A 22 -15.68 -12.37 16.31
C CYS A 22 -16.28 -13.58 17.03
N GLU A 23 -15.40 -14.51 17.38
CA GLU A 23 -15.46 -15.46 18.51
C GLU A 23 -14.92 -16.83 18.11
N SER A 24 -13.72 -17.10 18.60
CA SER A 24 -13.38 -18.41 19.15
C SER A 24 -12.28 -18.15 20.16
N ASP A 25 -12.68 -18.10 21.43
CA ASP A 25 -11.77 -18.17 22.54
C ASP A 25 -10.94 -19.45 22.42
N LEU A 26 -9.67 -19.29 22.06
CA LEU A 26 -8.66 -20.32 22.22
C LEU A 26 -8.42 -20.51 23.72
N TYR A 27 -9.25 -21.36 24.34
CA TYR A 27 -8.99 -21.93 25.65
C TYR A 27 -7.73 -22.80 25.56
N VAL A 28 -6.62 -22.31 26.12
CA VAL A 28 -5.46 -23.17 26.42
C VAL A 28 -5.80 -23.95 27.69
N LYS A 29 -6.27 -25.19 27.54
CA LYS A 29 -6.36 -26.14 28.66
C LYS A 29 -4.95 -26.60 29.03
N GLY A 30 -4.44 -26.13 30.15
CA GLY A 30 -3.25 -26.69 30.78
C GLY A 30 -2.55 -25.72 31.75
N SER A 31 -2.49 -26.14 33.02
CA SER A 31 -1.70 -25.58 34.14
C SER A 31 -2.06 -24.18 34.68
N GLY A 32 -2.86 -24.17 35.75
CA GLY A 32 -2.49 -23.60 37.06
C GLY A 32 -2.27 -22.10 37.26
N CYS A 33 -2.26 -21.25 36.22
CA CYS A 33 -2.26 -19.80 36.36
C CYS A 33 -3.58 -19.24 35.84
N GLY A 34 -4.22 -18.34 36.61
CA GLY A 34 -5.45 -17.66 36.23
C GLY A 34 -5.35 -16.92 34.88
N PRO A 35 -6.45 -16.39 34.33
CA PRO A 35 -6.43 -15.76 33.01
C PRO A 35 -5.41 -14.63 33.00
N LEU A 36 -4.29 -14.84 32.31
CA LEU A 36 -3.38 -13.79 31.92
C LEU A 36 -4.20 -12.82 31.06
N ARG A 37 -4.65 -11.69 31.63
CA ARG A 37 -5.08 -10.52 30.85
C ARG A 37 -3.99 -10.32 29.79
N LYS A 38 -4.32 -10.50 28.51
CA LYS A 38 -3.36 -10.46 27.40
C LYS A 38 -2.56 -9.15 27.49
N PRO A 39 -1.28 -9.15 27.89
CA PRO A 39 -0.51 -7.91 28.07
C PRO A 39 -0.23 -7.21 26.74
N SER A 40 -0.46 -7.89 25.62
CA SER A 40 -0.20 -7.41 24.27
C SER A 40 -1.16 -6.31 23.80
N VAL A 41 -2.39 -6.22 24.32
CA VAL A 41 -3.32 -5.15 23.90
C VAL A 41 -2.88 -3.81 24.50
N SER A 42 -2.53 -3.80 25.79
CA SER A 42 -2.06 -2.59 26.48
C SER A 42 -0.74 -2.07 25.91
N LEU A 43 0.18 -2.95 25.48
CA LEU A 43 1.42 -2.51 24.83
C LEU A 43 1.18 -1.85 23.47
N LEU A 44 0.17 -2.32 22.71
CA LEU A 44 -0.14 -1.77 21.39
C LEU A 44 -0.81 -0.40 21.46
N GLU A 45 -1.58 -0.13 22.52
CA GLU A 45 -2.16 1.18 22.78
C GLU A 45 -1.09 2.27 22.99
N LEU A 46 0.09 1.90 23.49
CA LEU A 46 1.20 2.83 23.70
C LEU A 46 1.81 3.37 22.40
N PHE A 47 1.53 2.76 21.24
CA PHE A 47 1.94 3.33 19.95
C PHE A 47 1.21 4.64 19.62
N ASP A 48 0.10 4.94 20.29
CA ASP A 48 -0.59 6.22 20.08
C ASP A 48 -0.04 7.36 20.97
N SER A 49 1.03 7.11 21.73
CA SER A 49 1.72 8.14 22.50
C SER A 49 2.21 9.29 21.60
N GLU A 50 2.07 10.52 22.07
CA GLU A 50 2.56 11.72 21.37
C GLU A 50 4.11 11.77 21.37
N ASP A 51 4.77 11.18 22.38
CA ASP A 51 6.21 11.20 22.50
C ASP A 51 6.88 10.16 21.58
N PRO A 52 7.65 10.58 20.55
CA PRO A 52 8.33 9.66 19.64
C PRO A 52 9.32 8.72 20.36
N ARG A 53 9.87 9.13 21.51
CA ARG A 53 10.81 8.31 22.28
C ARG A 53 10.12 7.09 22.88
N GLU A 54 8.90 7.28 23.39
CA GLU A 54 8.09 6.19 23.90
C GLU A 54 7.72 5.22 22.77
N ARG A 55 7.29 5.75 21.62
CA ARG A 55 6.96 4.93 20.45
C ARG A 55 8.17 4.13 19.96
N ASP A 56 9.36 4.70 19.93
CA ASP A 56 10.58 3.99 19.50
C ASP A 56 10.99 2.87 20.48
N LEU A 57 10.83 3.09 21.79
CA LEU A 57 11.01 2.06 22.81
C LEU A 57 10.00 0.93 22.66
N VAL A 58 8.71 1.27 22.52
CA VAL A 58 7.63 0.28 22.32
C VAL A 58 7.85 -0.49 21.03
N LYS A 59 8.30 0.17 19.95
CA LYS A 59 8.69 -0.45 18.68
C LYS A 59 9.74 -1.52 18.88
N THR A 60 10.83 -1.17 19.56
CA THR A 60 11.95 -2.08 19.85
C THR A 60 11.50 -3.28 20.68
N ILE A 61 10.71 -3.03 21.73
CA ILE A 61 10.19 -4.09 22.61
C ILE A 61 9.29 -5.04 21.82
N LEU A 62 8.33 -4.50 21.06
CA LEU A 62 7.38 -5.31 20.31
C LEU A 62 8.07 -6.14 19.22
N HIS A 63 9.05 -5.57 18.51
CA HIS A 63 9.82 -6.31 17.51
C HIS A 63 10.55 -7.50 18.13
N ARG A 64 11.19 -7.32 19.30
CA ARG A 64 11.85 -8.41 20.04
C ARG A 64 10.85 -9.47 20.52
N VAL A 65 9.68 -9.04 21.01
CA VAL A 65 8.60 -9.95 21.43
C VAL A 65 8.13 -10.79 20.24
N TYR A 66 7.89 -10.17 19.08
CA TYR A 66 7.48 -10.88 17.85
C TYR A 66 8.53 -11.90 17.40
N GLY A 67 9.81 -11.53 17.46
CA GLY A 67 10.93 -12.41 17.10
C GLY A 67 11.01 -13.64 18.01
N LYS A 68 10.95 -13.43 19.33
CA LYS A 68 11.17 -14.46 20.36
C LYS A 68 9.96 -15.37 20.60
N PHE A 69 8.73 -14.84 20.54
CA PHE A 69 7.53 -15.58 20.93
C PHE A 69 6.67 -15.95 19.71
N LEU A 70 6.97 -17.10 19.11
CA LEU A 70 6.29 -17.59 17.90
C LEU A 70 4.77 -17.68 18.04
N GLY A 71 4.28 -18.10 19.23
CA GLY A 71 2.85 -18.23 19.51
C GLY A 71 2.06 -16.91 19.51
N LEU A 72 2.75 -15.76 19.65
CA LEU A 72 2.09 -14.44 19.62
C LEU A 72 2.03 -13.82 18.22
N ARG A 73 2.75 -14.38 17.24
CA ARG A 73 2.90 -13.75 15.92
C ARG A 73 1.57 -13.53 15.19
N ALA A 74 0.71 -14.54 15.17
CA ALA A 74 -0.60 -14.44 14.53
C ALA A 74 -1.48 -13.38 15.22
N PHE A 75 -1.45 -13.34 16.56
CA PHE A 75 -2.17 -12.34 17.33
C PHE A 75 -1.68 -10.93 17.02
N ILE A 76 -0.36 -10.69 17.03
CA ILE A 76 0.23 -9.38 16.76
C ILE A 76 -0.13 -8.90 15.35
N ARG A 77 0.01 -9.75 14.32
CA ARG A 77 -0.38 -9.39 12.95
C ARG A 77 -1.87 -9.04 12.84
N LYS A 78 -2.74 -9.79 13.53
CA LYS A 78 -4.18 -9.49 13.59
C LYS A 78 -4.43 -8.12 14.22
N GLN A 79 -3.75 -7.78 15.32
CA GLN A 79 -3.91 -6.47 15.94
C GLN A 79 -3.39 -5.32 15.07
N PHE A 80 -2.27 -5.51 14.36
CA PHE A 80 -1.80 -4.53 13.38
C PHE A 80 -2.87 -4.25 12.32
N GLY A 81 -3.47 -5.32 11.78
CA GLY A 81 -4.58 -5.21 10.84
C GLY A 81 -5.76 -4.42 11.40
N ASN A 82 -6.16 -4.69 12.65
CA ASN A 82 -7.25 -3.97 13.30
C ASN A 82 -6.94 -2.48 13.49
N ILE A 83 -5.72 -2.15 13.95
CA ILE A 83 -5.29 -0.75 14.14
C ILE A 83 -5.30 0.00 12.81
N PHE A 84 -4.70 -0.59 11.76
CA PHE A 84 -4.69 0.03 10.44
C PHE A 84 -6.10 0.16 9.86
N TYR A 85 -6.96 -0.84 10.03
CA TYR A 85 -8.34 -0.77 9.56
C TYR A 85 -9.10 0.38 10.24
N LYS A 86 -9.01 0.49 11.57
CA LYS A 86 -9.60 1.59 12.33
C LYS A 86 -9.03 2.95 11.90
N PHE A 87 -7.72 3.03 11.70
CA PHE A 87 -7.06 4.25 11.23
C PHE A 87 -7.56 4.68 9.84
N ILE A 88 -7.69 3.76 8.88
CA ILE A 88 -8.10 4.07 7.49
C ILE A 88 -9.58 4.46 7.40
N TYR A 89 -10.45 3.79 8.15
CA TYR A 89 -11.90 3.86 7.93
C TYR A 89 -12.68 4.60 9.03
N GLU A 90 -12.11 4.78 10.23
CA GLU A 90 -12.81 5.40 11.36
C GLU A 90 -12.17 6.71 11.81
N THR A 91 -10.86 6.72 12.10
CA THR A 91 -10.26 7.85 12.83
C THR A 91 -9.42 8.79 11.97
N GLU A 92 -8.71 8.28 10.94
CA GLU A 92 -7.65 8.99 10.20
C GLU A 92 -6.55 9.64 11.08
N VAL A 93 -6.52 9.32 12.37
CA VAL A 93 -5.60 9.86 13.37
C VAL A 93 -5.06 8.70 14.20
N HIS A 94 -3.73 8.57 14.21
CA HIS A 94 -2.96 7.66 15.06
C HIS A 94 -1.47 8.02 14.94
N ASN A 95 -0.77 8.16 16.07
CA ASN A 95 0.61 8.68 16.09
C ASN A 95 1.67 7.65 15.67
N GLY A 96 1.44 6.37 15.93
CA GLY A 96 2.43 5.30 15.74
C GLY A 96 2.38 4.51 14.42
N ILE A 97 1.73 5.02 13.37
CA ILE A 97 1.57 4.25 12.11
C ILE A 97 2.91 3.94 11.45
N ALA A 98 3.84 4.90 11.45
CA ALA A 98 5.18 4.72 10.88
C ALA A 98 5.95 3.62 11.61
N GLU A 99 5.99 3.65 12.94
CA GLU A 99 6.70 2.68 13.77
C GLU A 99 6.11 1.27 13.64
N LEU A 100 4.78 1.16 13.52
CA LEU A 100 4.12 -0.12 13.25
C LEU A 100 4.50 -0.68 11.87
N LEU A 101 4.57 0.17 10.85
CA LEU A 101 4.99 -0.23 9.50
C LEU A 101 6.46 -0.64 9.44
N GLU A 102 7.37 -0.02 10.20
CA GLU A 102 8.77 -0.46 10.28
C GLU A 102 8.89 -1.90 10.79
N ILE A 103 8.16 -2.23 11.87
CA ILE A 103 8.13 -3.60 12.38
C ILE A 103 7.53 -4.52 11.33
N LEU A 104 6.44 -4.10 10.70
CA LEU A 104 5.77 -4.90 9.68
C LEU A 104 6.68 -5.19 8.48
N GLY A 105 7.47 -4.22 8.03
CA GLY A 105 8.44 -4.43 6.95
C GLY A 105 9.46 -5.53 7.27
N SER A 106 10.00 -5.53 8.49
CA SER A 106 10.85 -6.61 9.00
C SER A 106 10.12 -7.97 9.02
N ILE A 107 8.84 -7.97 9.45
CA ILE A 107 8.01 -9.17 9.47
C ILE A 107 7.78 -9.73 8.05
N ILE A 108 7.47 -8.87 7.08
CA ILE A 108 7.21 -9.25 5.68
C ILE A 108 8.47 -9.84 5.06
N ASN A 109 9.62 -9.22 5.29
CA ASN A 109 10.89 -9.75 4.80
C ASN A 109 11.16 -11.18 5.35
N GLY A 110 10.70 -11.48 6.56
CA GLY A 110 10.77 -12.81 7.18
C GLY A 110 9.69 -13.81 6.74
N PHE A 111 8.78 -13.48 5.81
CA PHE A 111 7.76 -14.42 5.35
C PHE A 111 8.36 -15.61 4.60
N ALA A 112 7.83 -16.80 4.92
CA ALA A 112 8.14 -18.01 4.18
C ALA A 112 7.45 -17.99 2.81
N LEU A 113 8.12 -18.58 1.81
CA LEU A 113 7.56 -18.80 0.49
C LEU A 113 7.01 -20.24 0.38
N PRO A 114 5.89 -20.46 -0.33
CA PRO A 114 5.07 -19.44 -0.99
C PRO A 114 4.31 -18.56 0.02
N LEU A 115 4.01 -17.32 -0.38
CA LEU A 115 3.23 -16.41 0.46
C LEU A 115 1.85 -17.00 0.74
N LYS A 116 1.43 -16.93 2.01
CA LYS A 116 0.08 -17.33 2.43
C LYS A 116 -0.96 -16.35 1.90
N GLU A 117 -2.15 -16.88 1.60
CA GLU A 117 -3.28 -16.07 1.12
C GLU A 117 -3.67 -14.95 2.09
N GLU A 118 -3.62 -15.21 3.41
CA GLU A 118 -3.87 -14.18 4.44
C GLU A 118 -2.94 -12.96 4.30
N HIS A 119 -1.69 -13.15 3.85
CA HIS A 119 -0.75 -12.05 3.66
C HIS A 119 -1.05 -11.27 2.39
N LYS A 120 -1.47 -11.95 1.31
CA LYS A 120 -1.92 -11.30 0.06
C LYS A 120 -3.16 -10.46 0.29
N ILE A 121 -4.13 -10.99 1.04
CA ILE A 121 -5.32 -10.25 1.46
C ILE A 121 -4.92 -9.03 2.29
N PHE A 122 -3.97 -9.18 3.22
CA PHE A 122 -3.49 -8.07 4.04
C PHE A 122 -2.87 -6.93 3.20
N LEU A 123 -2.03 -7.26 2.21
CA LEU A 123 -1.50 -6.28 1.25
C LEU A 123 -2.65 -5.51 0.57
N MET A 124 -3.61 -6.25 -0.02
CA MET A 124 -4.66 -5.66 -0.85
C MET A 124 -5.72 -4.88 -0.04
N ARG A 125 -6.03 -5.32 1.18
CA ARG A 125 -7.13 -4.77 1.98
C ARG A 125 -6.68 -3.81 3.08
N VAL A 126 -5.40 -3.81 3.43
CA VAL A 126 -4.87 -2.99 4.53
C VAL A 126 -3.76 -2.07 4.04
N LEU A 127 -2.67 -2.61 3.47
CA LEU A 127 -1.52 -1.78 3.07
C LEU A 127 -1.83 -0.84 1.92
N LEU A 128 -2.40 -1.33 0.82
CA LEU A 128 -2.69 -0.46 -0.32
C LEU A 128 -3.69 0.66 0.04
N PRO A 129 -4.77 0.42 0.79
CA PRO A 129 -5.67 1.49 1.23
C PRO A 129 -5.05 2.53 2.18
N LEU A 130 -3.93 2.26 2.88
CA LEU A 130 -3.24 3.28 3.68
C LEU A 130 -2.81 4.49 2.83
N HIS A 131 -2.49 4.28 1.55
CA HIS A 131 -2.15 5.37 0.63
C HIS A 131 -3.29 6.38 0.43
N LYS A 132 -4.54 6.03 0.77
CA LYS A 132 -5.67 6.95 0.63
C LYS A 132 -5.67 8.07 1.67
N VAL A 133 -5.14 7.81 2.87
CA VAL A 133 -5.23 8.75 4.00
C VAL A 133 -4.43 10.02 3.72
N LYS A 134 -4.89 11.16 4.25
CA LYS A 134 -4.29 12.47 3.98
C LYS A 134 -2.89 12.61 4.60
N SER A 135 -2.69 12.05 5.78
CA SER A 135 -1.43 12.09 6.55
C SER A 135 -0.36 11.09 6.09
N VAL A 136 -0.47 10.56 4.86
CA VAL A 136 0.46 9.56 4.32
C VAL A 136 1.92 10.02 4.31
N SER A 137 2.18 11.33 4.22
CA SER A 137 3.54 11.90 4.27
C SER A 137 4.34 11.53 5.51
N ILE A 138 3.67 11.19 6.62
CA ILE A 138 4.32 10.84 7.88
C ILE A 138 4.93 9.43 7.84
N TYR A 139 4.33 8.50 7.08
CA TYR A 139 4.67 7.07 7.12
C TYR A 139 4.89 6.44 5.73
N HIS A 140 4.92 7.24 4.67
CA HIS A 140 5.00 6.75 3.30
C HIS A 140 6.24 5.92 3.02
N ALA A 141 7.41 6.33 3.48
CA ALA A 141 8.65 5.59 3.23
C ALA A 141 8.57 4.16 3.81
N GLN A 142 8.01 4.03 5.02
CA GLN A 142 7.79 2.75 5.69
C GLN A 142 6.73 1.90 4.95
N LEU A 143 5.70 2.55 4.42
CA LEU A 143 4.64 1.89 3.66
C LEU A 143 5.17 1.37 2.31
N ALA A 144 5.86 2.21 1.53
CA ALA A 144 6.49 1.86 0.26
C ALA A 144 7.46 0.69 0.45
N TYR A 145 8.31 0.74 1.48
CA TYR A 145 9.18 -0.39 1.84
C TYR A 145 8.38 -1.68 2.08
N CYS A 146 7.26 -1.64 2.81
CA CYS A 146 6.42 -2.82 3.00
C CYS A 146 5.85 -3.36 1.67
N VAL A 147 5.43 -2.48 0.76
CA VAL A 147 4.90 -2.88 -0.56
C VAL A 147 6.00 -3.53 -1.40
N ILE A 148 7.18 -2.93 -1.47
CA ILE A 148 8.34 -3.46 -2.22
C ILE A 148 8.74 -4.83 -1.67
N GLN A 149 8.82 -4.99 -0.34
CA GLN A 149 9.11 -6.30 0.26
C GLN A 149 8.08 -7.37 -0.12
N PHE A 150 6.81 -7.02 -0.36
CA PHE A 150 5.83 -7.98 -0.86
C PHE A 150 6.10 -8.38 -2.32
N LEU A 151 6.48 -7.42 -3.17
CA LEU A 151 6.77 -7.67 -4.58
C LEU A 151 8.03 -8.50 -4.76
N GLU A 152 9.08 -8.26 -3.97
CA GLU A 152 10.28 -9.10 -3.94
C GLU A 152 9.99 -10.56 -3.57
N LYS A 153 8.97 -10.79 -2.74
CA LYS A 153 8.57 -12.15 -2.31
C LYS A 153 7.67 -12.85 -3.33
N ASP A 154 6.82 -12.10 -4.03
CA ASP A 154 5.91 -12.64 -5.03
C ASP A 154 5.64 -11.57 -6.12
N PRO A 155 6.43 -11.57 -7.21
CA PRO A 155 6.30 -10.59 -8.29
C PRO A 155 4.94 -10.61 -8.98
N THR A 156 4.19 -11.72 -8.90
CA THR A 156 2.85 -11.83 -9.51
C THR A 156 1.83 -10.85 -8.94
N LEU A 157 2.11 -10.25 -7.78
CA LEU A 157 1.28 -9.23 -7.15
C LEU A 157 1.43 -7.84 -7.79
N THR A 158 2.48 -7.63 -8.60
CA THR A 158 2.85 -6.30 -9.13
C THR A 158 1.71 -5.64 -9.90
N GLN A 159 1.06 -6.39 -10.79
CA GLN A 159 -0.04 -5.84 -11.58
C GLN A 159 -1.17 -5.30 -10.67
N GLN A 160 -1.54 -6.04 -9.63
CA GLN A 160 -2.62 -5.63 -8.72
C GLN A 160 -2.21 -4.43 -7.86
N VAL A 161 -0.96 -4.39 -7.40
CA VAL A 161 -0.40 -3.28 -6.62
C VAL A 161 -0.38 -1.99 -7.45
N VAL A 162 0.23 -2.01 -8.63
CA VAL A 162 0.34 -0.82 -9.49
C VAL A 162 -1.04 -0.32 -9.90
N LEU A 163 -1.96 -1.19 -10.31
CA LEU A 163 -3.32 -0.79 -10.65
C LEU A 163 -4.07 -0.17 -9.45
N SER A 164 -3.79 -0.62 -8.23
CA SER A 164 -4.38 -0.05 -7.02
C SER A 164 -3.80 1.34 -6.71
N LEU A 165 -2.49 1.53 -6.84
CA LEU A 165 -1.85 2.85 -6.70
C LEU A 165 -2.39 3.83 -7.74
N LEU A 166 -2.51 3.41 -9.01
CA LEU A 166 -3.11 4.22 -10.07
C LEU A 166 -4.59 4.53 -9.80
N LYS A 167 -5.33 3.62 -9.17
CA LYS A 167 -6.72 3.88 -8.73
C LYS A 167 -6.78 4.92 -7.60
N PHE A 168 -5.80 4.95 -6.71
CA PHE A 168 -5.71 5.89 -5.59
C PHE A 168 -4.95 7.17 -5.94
N TRP A 169 -4.62 7.38 -7.22
CA TRP A 169 -3.78 8.49 -7.66
C TRP A 169 -4.29 9.85 -7.15
N PRO A 170 -3.45 10.65 -6.46
CA PRO A 170 -3.85 11.96 -5.96
C PRO A 170 -4.19 12.91 -7.11
N LYS A 171 -5.35 13.58 -7.04
CA LYS A 171 -5.79 14.54 -8.07
C LYS A 171 -5.67 16.00 -7.64
N THR A 172 -5.54 16.25 -6.34
CA THR A 172 -5.61 17.61 -5.75
C THR A 172 -4.50 17.87 -4.72
N HIS A 173 -3.47 17.02 -4.66
CA HIS A 173 -2.42 17.11 -3.65
C HIS A 173 -1.05 16.76 -4.26
N SER A 174 -0.40 17.75 -4.88
CA SER A 174 0.85 17.58 -5.64
C SER A 174 1.99 16.93 -4.86
N PRO A 175 2.25 17.25 -3.56
CA PRO A 175 3.30 16.57 -2.81
C PRO A 175 3.06 15.05 -2.68
N LYS A 176 1.78 14.65 -2.62
CA LYS A 176 1.40 13.23 -2.52
C LYS A 176 1.51 12.55 -3.88
N GLU A 177 1.24 13.27 -4.97
CA GLU A 177 1.52 12.79 -6.32
C GLU A 177 3.02 12.54 -6.55
N VAL A 178 3.90 13.44 -6.08
CA VAL A 178 5.35 13.23 -6.08
C VAL A 178 5.75 11.99 -5.29
N MET A 179 5.13 11.76 -4.13
CA MET A 179 5.38 10.54 -3.34
C MET A 179 4.96 9.27 -4.06
N PHE A 180 3.80 9.26 -4.73
CA PHE A 180 3.35 8.13 -5.55
C PHE A 180 4.29 7.88 -6.74
N LEU A 181 4.83 8.94 -7.35
CA LEU A 181 5.86 8.81 -8.39
C LEU A 181 7.15 8.20 -7.84
N ASN A 182 7.57 8.57 -6.62
CA ASN A 182 8.70 7.93 -5.94
C ASN A 182 8.48 6.43 -5.75
N GLU A 183 7.36 6.06 -5.13
CA GLU A 183 7.05 4.66 -4.88
C GLU A 183 6.91 3.86 -6.17
N LEU A 184 6.30 4.43 -7.21
CA LEU A 184 6.21 3.77 -8.51
C LEU A 184 7.59 3.53 -9.13
N GLU A 185 8.54 4.46 -9.01
CA GLU A 185 9.91 4.23 -9.49
C GLU A 185 10.55 3.06 -8.74
N GLU A 186 10.48 3.05 -7.40
CA GLU A 186 11.04 1.97 -6.58
C GLU A 186 10.39 0.60 -6.89
N ILE A 187 9.09 0.57 -7.19
CA ILE A 187 8.40 -0.65 -7.65
C ILE A 187 8.93 -1.09 -9.03
N LEU A 188 9.16 -0.15 -9.95
CA LEU A 188 9.69 -0.46 -11.28
C LEU A 188 11.15 -0.90 -11.23
N ASP A 189 11.93 -0.54 -10.21
CA ASP A 189 13.30 -1.03 -10.05
C ASP A 189 13.38 -2.52 -9.73
N VAL A 190 12.32 -3.09 -9.15
CA VAL A 190 12.25 -4.51 -8.78
C VAL A 190 11.26 -5.31 -9.64
N VAL A 191 10.65 -4.70 -10.66
CA VAL A 191 9.62 -5.36 -11.47
C VAL A 191 10.21 -6.39 -12.43
N ASP A 192 9.58 -7.56 -12.49
CA ASP A 192 9.87 -8.55 -13.53
C ASP A 192 9.36 -8.08 -14.90
N PRO A 193 10.14 -8.23 -16.00
CA PRO A 193 9.71 -7.82 -17.33
C PRO A 193 8.35 -8.41 -17.77
N SER A 194 8.05 -9.65 -17.35
CA SER A 194 6.76 -10.29 -17.64
C SER A 194 5.57 -9.62 -16.94
N GLU A 195 5.78 -9.06 -15.75
CA GLU A 195 4.77 -8.33 -15.00
C GLU A 195 4.67 -6.88 -15.49
N PHE A 196 5.80 -6.26 -15.85
CA PHE A 196 5.84 -4.93 -16.45
C PHE A 196 4.92 -4.83 -17.67
N ARG A 197 4.98 -5.83 -18.57
CA ARG A 197 4.13 -5.88 -19.77
C ARG A 197 2.63 -5.73 -19.47
N LYS A 198 2.17 -6.20 -18.31
CA LYS A 198 0.75 -6.15 -17.92
C LYS A 198 0.31 -4.76 -17.43
N ILE A 199 1.25 -3.87 -17.12
CA ILE A 199 0.99 -2.55 -16.54
C ILE A 199 1.40 -1.38 -17.45
N ILE A 200 2.09 -1.63 -18.58
CA ILE A 200 2.58 -0.60 -19.51
C ILE A 200 1.51 0.46 -19.81
N ARG A 201 0.39 0.06 -20.43
CA ARG A 201 -0.64 1.03 -20.85
C ARG A 201 -1.17 1.89 -19.70
N PRO A 202 -1.69 1.34 -18.59
CA PRO A 202 -2.23 2.17 -17.52
C PRO A 202 -1.15 3.03 -16.85
N LEU A 203 0.07 2.50 -16.66
CA LEU A 203 1.20 3.23 -16.08
C LEU A 203 1.60 4.44 -16.94
N PHE A 204 1.93 4.22 -18.20
CA PHE A 204 2.41 5.30 -19.08
C PHE A 204 1.29 6.29 -19.44
N THR A 205 0.04 5.87 -19.43
CA THR A 205 -1.10 6.81 -19.54
C THR A 205 -1.14 7.78 -18.35
N GLN A 206 -0.80 7.32 -17.15
CA GLN A 206 -0.73 8.19 -15.98
C GLN A 206 0.54 9.05 -15.99
N LEU A 207 1.71 8.47 -16.30
CA LEU A 207 2.97 9.23 -16.43
C LEU A 207 2.87 10.34 -17.48
N ALA A 208 2.20 10.10 -18.61
CA ALA A 208 1.94 11.11 -19.64
C ALA A 208 1.18 12.33 -19.08
N LYS A 209 0.25 12.12 -18.15
CA LYS A 209 -0.45 13.23 -17.48
C LYS A 209 0.47 13.98 -16.51
N CYS A 210 1.29 13.25 -15.74
CA CYS A 210 2.23 13.85 -14.80
C CYS A 210 3.30 14.68 -15.51
N VAL A 211 3.84 14.20 -16.63
CA VAL A 211 4.80 14.93 -17.48
C VAL A 211 4.17 16.20 -18.08
N SER A 212 2.89 16.15 -18.46
CA SER A 212 2.14 17.32 -18.92
C SER A 212 1.57 18.18 -17.78
N SER A 213 1.92 17.90 -16.51
CA SER A 213 1.39 18.64 -15.37
C SER A 213 1.93 20.08 -15.37
N PRO A 214 1.09 21.10 -15.07
CA PRO A 214 1.58 22.47 -14.90
C PRO A 214 2.38 22.65 -13.60
N HIS A 215 2.33 21.68 -12.69
CA HIS A 215 3.04 21.71 -11.43
C HIS A 215 4.47 21.19 -11.62
N PHE A 216 5.46 22.09 -11.54
CA PHE A 216 6.83 21.76 -11.91
C PHE A 216 7.40 20.54 -11.16
N GLN A 217 7.20 20.41 -9.85
CA GLN A 217 7.73 19.27 -9.09
C GLN A 217 7.16 17.92 -9.54
N VAL A 218 5.92 17.89 -10.04
CA VAL A 218 5.29 16.66 -10.53
C VAL A 218 5.85 16.30 -11.90
N ALA A 219 5.92 17.29 -12.80
CA ALA A 219 6.44 17.10 -14.15
C ALA A 219 7.93 16.71 -14.12
N GLU A 220 8.74 17.44 -13.37
CA GLU A 220 10.15 17.15 -13.14
C GLU A 220 10.33 15.73 -12.58
N ARG A 221 9.59 15.38 -11.52
CA ARG A 221 9.70 14.05 -10.91
C ARG A 221 9.32 12.93 -11.87
N ALA A 222 8.29 13.12 -12.69
CA ALA A 222 7.90 12.15 -13.70
C ALA A 222 8.94 12.01 -14.81
N LEU A 223 9.58 13.10 -15.23
CA LEU A 223 10.66 13.08 -16.22
C LEU A 223 11.93 12.38 -15.71
N TYR A 224 12.17 12.38 -14.39
CA TYR A 224 13.31 11.66 -13.80
C TYR A 224 13.25 10.14 -14.00
N PHE A 225 12.10 9.54 -14.37
CA PHE A 225 12.03 8.12 -14.73
C PHE A 225 12.96 7.76 -15.90
N TRP A 226 13.27 8.71 -16.79
CA TRP A 226 14.23 8.54 -17.87
C TRP A 226 15.69 8.63 -17.44
N SER A 227 15.98 8.89 -16.16
CA SER A 227 17.35 8.86 -15.62
C SER A 227 17.71 7.50 -15.02
N ASN A 228 16.74 6.60 -14.89
CA ASN A 228 16.92 5.27 -14.34
C ASN A 228 17.21 4.27 -15.46
N ASP A 229 18.42 3.69 -15.46
CA ASP A 229 18.90 2.80 -16.51
C ASP A 229 18.03 1.55 -16.68
N TYR A 230 17.50 0.98 -15.58
CA TYR A 230 16.66 -0.21 -15.64
C TYR A 230 15.30 0.10 -16.27
N ILE A 231 14.67 1.19 -15.84
CA ILE A 231 13.39 1.64 -16.42
C ILE A 231 13.57 2.01 -17.89
N LEU A 232 14.67 2.68 -18.26
CA LEU A 232 15.02 2.96 -19.65
C LEU A 232 15.11 1.67 -20.49
N GLN A 233 15.75 0.64 -19.97
CA GLN A 233 15.84 -0.65 -20.66
C GLN A 233 14.45 -1.29 -20.86
N LEU A 234 13.62 -1.31 -19.80
CA LEU A 234 12.23 -1.79 -19.90
C LEU A 234 11.41 -0.99 -20.93
N MET A 235 11.61 0.33 -20.99
CA MET A 235 10.96 1.20 -21.96
C MET A 235 11.41 0.91 -23.40
N HIS A 236 12.71 0.67 -23.60
CA HIS A 236 13.28 0.37 -24.91
C HIS A 236 12.68 -0.92 -25.51
N ASP A 237 12.55 -1.97 -24.70
CA ASP A 237 12.02 -3.27 -25.14
C ASP A 237 10.52 -3.23 -25.51
N HIS A 238 9.82 -2.16 -25.10
CA HIS A 238 8.40 -1.96 -25.36
C HIS A 238 8.09 -0.60 -26.01
N VAL A 239 9.07 -0.02 -26.71
CA VAL A 239 8.98 1.34 -27.27
C VAL A 239 7.78 1.52 -28.22
N GLU A 240 7.42 0.49 -28.99
CA GLU A 240 6.29 0.55 -29.94
C GLU A 240 4.94 0.81 -29.25
N GLU A 241 4.78 0.37 -28.00
CA GLU A 241 3.57 0.59 -27.21
C GLU A 241 3.65 1.86 -26.35
N ILE A 242 4.83 2.18 -25.83
CA ILE A 242 5.05 3.31 -24.90
C ILE A 242 5.12 4.64 -25.64
N LEU A 243 5.87 4.70 -26.75
CA LEU A 243 6.16 5.94 -27.46
C LEU A 243 4.88 6.66 -27.94
N PRO A 244 3.87 5.99 -28.52
CA PRO A 244 2.63 6.66 -28.93
C PRO A 244 1.86 7.31 -27.77
N ILE A 245 2.02 6.80 -26.55
CA ILE A 245 1.37 7.34 -25.33
C ILE A 245 2.16 8.56 -24.82
N MET A 246 3.49 8.43 -24.76
CA MET A 246 4.35 9.45 -24.15
C MET A 246 4.67 10.61 -25.08
N PHE A 247 4.81 10.38 -26.38
CA PHE A 247 5.25 11.40 -27.34
C PHE A 247 4.34 12.65 -27.34
N PRO A 248 3.00 12.56 -27.36
CA PRO A 248 2.14 13.74 -27.30
C PRO A 248 2.33 14.54 -26.00
N ALA A 249 2.57 13.86 -24.87
CA ALA A 249 2.80 14.52 -23.59
C ALA A 249 4.15 15.22 -23.54
N LEU A 250 5.22 14.57 -24.01
CA LEU A 250 6.56 15.14 -24.11
C LEU A 250 6.63 16.28 -25.13
N TYR A 251 5.88 16.21 -26.24
CA TYR A 251 5.87 17.29 -27.21
C TYR A 251 5.26 18.59 -26.64
N ARG A 252 4.24 18.47 -25.77
CA ARG A 252 3.59 19.61 -25.10
C ARG A 252 4.46 20.32 -24.07
N THR A 253 5.51 19.67 -23.54
CA THR A 253 6.38 20.32 -22.54
C THR A 253 7.18 21.49 -23.11
N LYS A 254 7.28 21.62 -24.43
CA LYS A 254 7.87 22.79 -25.11
C LYS A 254 7.20 24.12 -24.76
N GLU A 255 5.93 24.07 -24.35
CA GLU A 255 5.14 25.24 -23.97
C GLU A 255 5.08 25.45 -22.45
N HIS A 256 5.89 24.70 -21.68
CA HIS A 256 5.87 24.76 -20.23
C HIS A 256 6.46 26.09 -19.73
N TRP A 257 5.80 26.69 -18.72
CA TRP A 257 6.17 28.01 -18.20
C TRP A 257 7.51 28.01 -17.45
N ASN A 258 7.83 26.90 -16.78
CA ASN A 258 9.09 26.68 -16.09
C ASN A 258 10.13 26.18 -17.09
N LYS A 259 11.20 26.96 -17.28
CA LYS A 259 12.26 26.75 -18.29
C LYS A 259 13.32 25.76 -17.84
#